data_AF-I0TEC7-F1
#
_entry.id   AF-I0TEC7-F1
#
_cell.length_a   1.000
_cell.length_b   1.000
_cell.length_c   1.000
_cell.angle_alpha   90.00
_cell.angle_beta   90.00
_cell.angle_gamma   90.00
#
_symmetry.space_group_name_H-M   'P 1'
#
loop_
_entity.id
_entity.type
_entity.pdbx_description
1 polymer ?
#
loop_
_entity_poly.entity_id
_entity_poly.type
_entity_poly.pdbx_seq_one_letter_code
_entity_poly.pdbx_strand_id
1 'polypeptide(L)'
;RYTASGYGKNFSYTSTAPFHYLLPGTDAKNLKMDISEGQIFWKNMEGSINSLVSAGKVLEANGTYTIAVKIKPYFTYLFSDGTTGLLHKNPGKTPVGVVVDPVNHLAAAIEEAGNGTKYKLAETLYDYVHRSSHPISDGGGIGVSSASRYYREFSTSGYDETWNASYAGADVLPADKVRGESDNFPAFKAAATFRPTAVLTGTLATKKWFLPSQRDYFHAYDLLGFADRVYIIGRLNNRYLWYGYLFESAFTAVGGVSFVGNTEERFYWTSTDHNGGSRFEASPGYVGTPTNYSWLKYKVRSFVQYD
;
A
#
# COMPACT_ATOMS: atom_id res chain seq x y z
N ARG A 1 3.91 -19.92 4.70
CA ARG A 1 2.74 -19.28 4.04
C ARG A 1 3.14 -18.31 2.91
N TYR A 2 3.90 -17.24 3.20
CA TYR A 2 4.28 -16.25 2.18
C TYR A 2 5.12 -16.89 1.07
N THR A 3 6.17 -17.63 1.43
CA THR A 3 7.05 -18.33 0.47
C THR A 3 6.32 -19.38 -0.38
N ALA A 4 5.42 -20.16 0.22
CA ALA A 4 4.66 -21.21 -0.47
C ALA A 4 3.77 -20.66 -1.59
N SER A 5 3.19 -19.47 -1.39
CA SER A 5 2.42 -18.76 -2.42
C SER A 5 3.28 -17.99 -3.44
N GLY A 6 4.60 -18.08 -3.35
CA GLY A 6 5.50 -17.17 -4.06
C GLY A 6 5.19 -15.70 -3.75
N TYR A 7 4.99 -15.37 -2.47
CA TYR A 7 4.73 -14.02 -1.93
C TYR A 7 3.52 -13.28 -2.52
N GLY A 8 2.49 -14.01 -2.92
CA GLY A 8 1.30 -13.41 -3.48
C GLY A 8 1.09 -13.66 -4.97
N LYS A 9 2.06 -14.31 -5.62
CA LYS A 9 2.03 -14.56 -7.05
C LYS A 9 1.11 -15.72 -7.41
N ASN A 10 1.20 -16.79 -6.62
CA ASN A 10 0.56 -18.07 -6.90
C ASN A 10 -0.32 -18.46 -5.72
N PHE A 11 -1.61 -18.63 -5.98
CA PHE A 11 -2.54 -19.20 -5.02
C PHE A 11 -3.44 -20.17 -5.77
N SER A 12 -3.12 -21.45 -5.66
CA SER A 12 -3.98 -22.53 -6.12
C SER A 12 -4.13 -23.50 -4.98
N TYR A 13 -5.37 -23.72 -4.57
CA TYR A 13 -5.72 -24.81 -3.69
C TYR A 13 -6.57 -25.77 -4.50
N THR A 14 -6.09 -27.01 -4.64
CA THR A 14 -6.91 -28.11 -5.15
C THR A 14 -7.47 -28.81 -3.93
N SER A 15 -8.80 -28.88 -3.82
CA SER A 15 -9.44 -29.63 -2.76
C SER A 15 -8.91 -31.06 -2.74
N THR A 16 -8.48 -31.52 -1.57
CA THR A 16 -8.03 -32.90 -1.35
C THR A 16 -9.17 -33.82 -0.88
N ALA A 17 -10.41 -33.34 -0.93
CA ALA A 17 -11.59 -34.08 -0.51
C ALA A 17 -12.00 -35.17 -1.53
N PRO A 18 -12.82 -36.17 -1.14
CA PRO A 18 -13.37 -37.16 -2.05
C PRO A 18 -14.13 -36.52 -3.22
N PHE A 19 -14.19 -37.22 -4.36
CA PHE A 19 -15.02 -36.81 -5.48
C PHE A 19 -16.47 -36.61 -5.04
N HIS A 20 -17.08 -35.51 -5.47
CA HIS A 20 -18.52 -35.34 -5.41
C HIS A 20 -19.14 -36.02 -6.65
N TYR A 21 -20.01 -37.00 -6.42
CA TYR A 21 -20.69 -37.71 -7.50
C TYR A 21 -21.98 -37.00 -7.91
N LEU A 22 -22.13 -36.78 -9.21
CA LEU A 22 -23.30 -36.13 -9.82
C LEU A 22 -23.89 -37.06 -10.87
N LEU A 23 -25.21 -36.98 -11.08
CA LEU A 23 -25.88 -37.80 -12.10
C LEU A 23 -25.48 -37.35 -13.51
N PRO A 24 -25.26 -38.28 -14.45
CA PRO A 24 -25.12 -37.94 -15.87
C PRO A 24 -26.33 -37.14 -16.36
N GLY A 25 -26.10 -36.16 -17.23
CA GLY A 25 -27.15 -35.24 -17.70
C GLY A 25 -27.29 -33.99 -16.82
N THR A 26 -26.64 -33.91 -15.66
CA THR A 26 -26.58 -32.68 -14.85
C THR A 26 -25.91 -31.57 -15.66
N ASP A 27 -26.55 -30.41 -15.76
CA ASP A 27 -25.92 -29.21 -16.35
C ASP A 27 -25.10 -28.49 -15.28
N ALA A 28 -23.79 -28.37 -15.50
CA ALA A 28 -22.85 -27.73 -14.59
C ALA A 28 -23.23 -26.28 -14.25
N LYS A 29 -24.01 -25.59 -15.09
CA LYS A 29 -24.50 -24.22 -14.79
C LYS A 29 -25.37 -24.13 -13.53
N ASN A 30 -25.94 -25.26 -13.11
CA ASN A 30 -26.79 -25.33 -11.93
C ASN A 30 -25.99 -25.59 -10.65
N LEU A 31 -24.67 -25.82 -10.75
CA LEU A 31 -23.82 -26.06 -9.60
C LEU A 31 -23.54 -24.76 -8.85
N LYS A 32 -23.73 -24.83 -7.54
CA LYS A 32 -23.50 -23.76 -6.57
C LYS A 32 -22.52 -24.25 -5.52
N MET A 33 -21.88 -23.31 -4.83
CA MET A 33 -20.99 -23.61 -3.72
C MET A 33 -21.34 -22.72 -2.56
N ASP A 34 -21.67 -23.34 -1.43
CA ASP A 34 -21.77 -22.67 -0.15
C ASP A 34 -20.46 -22.85 0.61
N ILE A 35 -19.91 -21.75 1.10
CA ILE A 35 -18.68 -21.68 1.88
C ILE A 35 -19.13 -21.39 3.30
N SER A 36 -19.16 -22.43 4.13
CA SER A 36 -19.57 -22.32 5.54
C SER A 36 -18.46 -21.76 6.42
N GLU A 37 -17.21 -22.05 6.08
CA GLU A 37 -16.02 -21.62 6.81
C GLU A 37 -14.78 -21.70 5.92
N GLY A 38 -13.69 -21.09 6.37
CA GLY A 38 -12.41 -21.10 5.69
C GLY A 38 -11.74 -19.73 5.72
N GLN A 39 -10.50 -19.68 5.28
CA GLN A 39 -9.75 -18.43 5.16
C GLN A 39 -9.17 -18.30 3.75
N ILE A 40 -9.40 -17.14 3.13
CA ILE A 40 -8.71 -16.74 1.90
C ILE A 40 -8.07 -15.36 2.09
N PHE A 41 -6.81 -15.23 1.65
CA PHE A 41 -6.01 -14.03 1.92
C PHE A 41 -6.05 -13.62 3.40
N TRP A 42 -6.05 -14.60 4.32
CA TRP A 42 -6.08 -14.40 5.79
C TRP A 42 -7.31 -13.68 6.32
N LYS A 43 -8.36 -13.56 5.52
CA LYS A 43 -9.69 -13.18 5.95
C LYS A 43 -10.57 -14.41 5.98
N ASN A 44 -11.34 -14.56 7.05
CA ASN A 44 -12.40 -15.55 7.11
C ASN A 44 -13.34 -15.32 5.94
N MET A 45 -13.78 -16.41 5.32
CA MET A 45 -14.72 -16.38 4.22
C MET A 45 -15.92 -17.23 4.57
N GLU A 46 -17.08 -16.63 4.37
CA GLU A 46 -18.40 -17.27 4.43
C GLU A 46 -19.23 -16.72 3.28
N GLY A 47 -20.17 -17.52 2.77
CA GLY A 47 -21.14 -17.09 1.75
C GLY A 47 -21.28 -18.07 0.60
N SER A 48 -21.96 -17.63 -0.47
CA SER A 48 -22.40 -18.53 -1.54
C SER A 48 -21.96 -18.04 -2.91
N ILE A 49 -21.42 -18.95 -3.72
CA ILE A 49 -21.20 -18.79 -5.15
C ILE A 49 -22.37 -19.43 -5.88
N ASN A 50 -23.29 -18.60 -6.36
CA ASN A 50 -24.56 -19.02 -6.95
C ASN A 50 -24.44 -19.61 -8.37
N SER A 51 -23.25 -19.53 -8.99
CA SER A 51 -22.94 -20.17 -10.27
C SER A 51 -21.44 -20.45 -10.36
N LEU A 52 -21.07 -21.71 -10.53
CA LEU A 52 -19.66 -22.12 -10.62
C LEU A 52 -19.07 -22.06 -12.03
N VAL A 53 -19.92 -22.03 -13.06
CA VAL A 53 -19.51 -21.93 -14.46
C VAL A 53 -20.35 -20.87 -15.18
N SER A 54 -19.76 -20.20 -16.17
CA SER A 54 -20.43 -19.18 -16.98
C SER A 54 -21.15 -19.73 -18.21
N ALA A 55 -20.74 -20.91 -18.69
CA ALA A 55 -21.35 -21.61 -19.80
C ALA A 55 -21.82 -23.00 -19.35
N GLY A 56 -22.97 -23.44 -19.84
CA GLY A 56 -23.52 -24.76 -19.52
C GLY A 56 -22.66 -25.88 -20.09
N LYS A 57 -22.41 -26.90 -19.27
CA LYS A 57 -21.76 -28.16 -19.69
C LYS A 57 -22.56 -29.29 -19.08
N VAL A 58 -23.20 -30.06 -19.94
CA VAL A 58 -23.85 -31.30 -19.53
C VAL A 58 -22.77 -32.30 -19.15
N LEU A 59 -22.84 -32.82 -17.92
CA LEU A 59 -21.92 -33.81 -17.40
C LEU A 59 -22.27 -35.17 -18.00
N GLU A 60 -21.26 -35.88 -18.49
CA GLU A 60 -21.40 -37.16 -19.17
C GLU A 60 -21.16 -38.32 -18.19
N ALA A 61 -21.74 -39.48 -18.49
CA ALA A 61 -21.50 -40.69 -17.72
C ALA A 61 -20.02 -41.07 -17.76
N ASN A 62 -19.49 -41.53 -16.62
CA ASN A 62 -18.07 -41.87 -16.44
C ASN A 62 -17.09 -40.70 -16.69
N GLY A 63 -17.57 -39.44 -16.68
CA GLY A 63 -16.74 -38.26 -16.81
C GLY A 63 -16.17 -37.77 -15.48
N THR A 64 -14.91 -37.30 -15.50
CA THR A 64 -14.26 -36.62 -14.38
C THR A 64 -14.06 -35.15 -14.71
N TYR A 65 -14.54 -34.26 -13.84
CA TYR A 65 -14.53 -32.82 -14.07
C TYR A 65 -13.88 -32.08 -12.91
N THR A 66 -13.14 -31.01 -13.22
CA THR A 66 -12.54 -30.10 -12.23
C THR A 66 -13.12 -28.70 -12.42
N ILE A 67 -13.63 -28.12 -11.34
CA ILE A 67 -14.08 -26.73 -11.32
C ILE A 67 -12.94 -25.87 -10.74
N ALA A 68 -12.45 -24.92 -11.54
CA ALA A 68 -11.45 -23.95 -11.10
C ALA A 68 -12.11 -22.62 -10.71
N VAL A 69 -12.21 -22.35 -9.41
CA VAL A 69 -12.74 -21.07 -8.88
C VAL A 69 -11.58 -20.11 -8.64
N LYS A 70 -11.54 -18.99 -9.36
CA LYS A 70 -10.53 -17.94 -9.17
C LYS A 70 -11.08 -16.83 -8.28
N ILE A 71 -10.61 -16.78 -7.04
CA ILE A 71 -10.94 -15.70 -6.10
C ILE A 71 -9.81 -14.67 -6.11
N LYS A 72 -10.16 -13.39 -6.26
CA LYS A 72 -9.22 -12.26 -6.21
C LYS A 72 -9.61 -11.34 -5.05
N PRO A 73 -8.65 -10.65 -4.40
CA PRO A 73 -9.00 -9.58 -3.49
C PRO A 73 -9.70 -8.45 -4.26
N TYR A 74 -10.59 -7.76 -3.56
CA TYR A 74 -11.13 -6.48 -4.01
C TYR A 74 -10.38 -5.35 -3.31
N PHE A 75 -9.96 -4.36 -4.08
CA PHE A 75 -9.35 -3.14 -3.58
C PHE A 75 -10.30 -1.97 -3.76
N THR A 76 -10.27 -1.05 -2.81
CA THR A 76 -10.98 0.23 -2.91
C THR A 76 -10.06 1.24 -3.58
N TYR A 77 -10.56 1.86 -4.64
CA TYR A 77 -9.84 2.87 -5.40
C TYR A 77 -10.34 4.26 -5.05
N LEU A 78 -9.44 5.24 -5.09
CA LEU A 78 -9.76 6.67 -5.13
C LEU A 78 -9.84 7.09 -6.61
N PHE A 79 -10.97 7.64 -7.01
CA PHE A 79 -11.21 8.12 -8.37
C PHE A 79 -10.86 9.61 -8.52
N SER A 80 -10.66 10.06 -9.75
CA SER A 80 -10.27 11.44 -10.08
C SER A 80 -11.29 12.51 -9.66
N ASP A 81 -12.54 12.11 -9.38
CA ASP A 81 -13.61 12.98 -8.86
C ASP A 81 -13.64 13.07 -7.31
N GLY A 82 -12.78 12.30 -6.64
CA GLY A 82 -12.70 12.22 -5.17
C GLY A 82 -13.58 11.17 -4.52
N THR A 83 -14.40 10.45 -5.28
CA THR A 83 -15.15 9.31 -4.75
C THR A 83 -14.26 8.09 -4.57
N THR A 84 -14.70 7.15 -3.74
CA THR A 84 -14.03 5.87 -3.55
C THR A 84 -14.95 4.69 -3.85
N GLY A 85 -14.37 3.56 -4.26
CA GLY A 85 -15.13 2.33 -4.43
C GLY A 85 -14.42 1.23 -5.20
N LEU A 86 -15.14 0.12 -5.41
CA LEU A 86 -14.66 -1.00 -6.21
C LEU A 86 -14.73 -0.65 -7.70
N LEU A 87 -13.69 -1.02 -8.45
CA LEU A 87 -13.57 -0.69 -9.87
C LEU A 87 -14.79 -1.12 -10.70
N HIS A 88 -15.24 -2.37 -10.54
CA HIS A 88 -16.37 -2.92 -11.30
C HIS A 88 -17.73 -2.31 -10.93
N LYS A 89 -17.83 -1.61 -9.80
CA LYS A 89 -19.04 -0.89 -9.36
C LYS A 89 -19.05 0.57 -9.80
N ASN A 90 -17.95 1.05 -10.39
CA ASN A 90 -17.77 2.43 -10.80
C ASN A 90 -17.30 2.50 -12.27
N PRO A 91 -18.07 1.96 -13.22
CA PRO A 91 -17.70 2.00 -14.63
C PRO A 91 -17.56 3.45 -15.12
N GLY A 92 -16.52 3.72 -15.90
CA GLY A 92 -16.24 5.05 -16.45
C GLY A 92 -15.51 6.01 -15.50
N LYS A 93 -15.31 5.66 -14.23
CA LYS A 93 -14.47 6.46 -13.33
C LYS A 93 -12.99 6.14 -13.49
N THR A 94 -12.14 7.17 -13.44
CA THR A 94 -10.68 7.02 -13.58
C THR A 94 -10.03 6.88 -12.21
N PRO A 95 -9.44 5.73 -11.86
CA PRO A 95 -8.70 5.57 -10.62
C PRO A 95 -7.41 6.39 -10.66
N VAL A 96 -7.08 7.07 -9.57
CA VAL A 96 -5.84 7.85 -9.38
C VAL A 96 -5.07 7.44 -8.12
N GLY A 97 -5.71 6.68 -7.23
CA GLY A 97 -5.10 6.14 -6.03
C GLY A 97 -5.73 4.83 -5.58
N VAL A 98 -5.03 4.13 -4.70
CA VAL A 98 -5.53 2.98 -3.95
C VAL A 98 -5.73 3.41 -2.51
N VAL A 99 -6.90 3.13 -1.93
CA VAL A 99 -7.17 3.40 -0.52
C VAL A 99 -6.32 2.48 0.34
N VAL A 100 -5.51 3.07 1.21
CA VAL A 100 -4.55 2.38 2.09
C VAL A 100 -4.95 2.47 3.56
N ASP A 101 -5.77 3.46 3.92
CA ASP A 101 -6.43 3.55 5.22
C ASP A 101 -7.83 4.11 5.04
N PRO A 102 -8.88 3.27 5.00
CA PRO A 102 -10.25 3.75 4.83
C PRO A 102 -10.76 4.52 6.06
N VAL A 103 -10.19 4.31 7.26
CA VAL A 103 -10.63 4.98 8.49
C VAL A 103 -10.14 6.42 8.52
N ASN A 104 -8.90 6.65 8.11
CA ASN A 104 -8.30 7.97 8.05
C ASN A 104 -8.38 8.61 6.65
N HIS A 105 -9.23 8.07 5.78
CA HIS A 105 -9.45 8.53 4.41
C HIS A 105 -8.13 8.76 3.64
N LEU A 106 -7.24 7.77 3.68
CA LEU A 106 -5.90 7.85 3.08
C LEU A 106 -5.81 7.00 1.81
N ALA A 107 -5.26 7.59 0.75
CA ALA A 107 -4.96 6.88 -0.50
C ALA A 107 -3.51 7.13 -0.96
N ALA A 108 -2.91 6.10 -1.55
CA ALA A 108 -1.61 6.15 -2.20
C ALA A 108 -1.79 6.34 -3.71
N ALA A 109 -1.02 7.24 -4.33
CA ALA A 109 -1.05 7.45 -5.77
C ALA A 109 -0.72 6.16 -6.56
N ILE A 110 -1.37 5.96 -7.70
CA ILE A 110 -1.01 4.89 -8.64
C ILE A 110 0.22 5.25 -9.51
N GLU A 111 0.55 6.53 -9.60
CA GLU A 111 1.70 7.07 -10.34
C GLU A 111 2.82 7.53 -9.39
N GLU A 112 4.04 7.61 -9.92
CA GLU A 112 5.22 8.11 -9.18
C GLU A 112 5.42 9.61 -9.43
N ALA A 113 5.84 10.35 -8.41
CA ALA A 113 6.25 11.73 -8.60
C ALA A 113 7.46 11.81 -9.54
N GLY A 114 7.41 12.72 -10.51
CA GLY A 114 8.45 12.87 -11.53
C GLY A 114 8.68 11.63 -12.38
N ASN A 115 7.65 10.78 -12.57
CA ASN A 115 7.72 9.57 -13.40
C ASN A 115 8.93 8.66 -13.04
N GLY A 116 9.11 8.41 -11.74
CA GLY A 116 10.19 7.56 -11.22
C GLY A 116 11.51 8.29 -10.96
N THR A 117 11.53 9.63 -11.08
CA THR A 117 12.69 10.44 -10.68
C THR A 117 13.06 10.18 -9.22
N LYS A 118 14.37 10.08 -8.95
CA LYS A 118 14.92 9.89 -7.61
C LYS A 118 15.37 11.22 -7.03
N TYR A 119 14.88 11.56 -5.84
CA TYR A 119 15.10 12.84 -5.17
C TYR A 119 15.95 12.64 -3.92
N LYS A 120 16.75 13.64 -3.54
CA LYS A 120 17.26 13.72 -2.16
C LYS A 120 16.12 13.99 -1.21
N LEU A 121 16.21 13.51 0.04
CA LEU A 121 15.22 13.86 1.05
C LEU A 121 15.27 15.36 1.38
N ALA A 122 16.49 15.87 1.57
CA ALA A 122 16.82 17.26 1.82
C ALA A 122 18.19 17.62 1.23
N GLU A 123 18.49 18.90 1.10
CA GLU A 123 19.80 19.38 0.63
C GLU A 123 20.93 19.10 1.63
N THR A 124 22.17 19.10 1.11
CA THR A 124 23.39 18.66 1.85
C THR A 124 23.61 19.42 3.17
N LEU A 125 23.16 20.68 3.25
CA LEU A 125 23.26 21.48 4.46
C LEU A 125 22.48 20.89 5.66
N TYR A 126 21.60 19.92 5.41
CA TYR A 126 20.81 19.21 6.42
C TYR A 126 21.22 17.74 6.64
N ASP A 127 22.40 17.31 6.17
CA ASP A 127 22.82 15.90 6.26
C ASP A 127 23.05 15.39 7.70
N TYR A 128 23.28 16.31 8.64
CA TYR A 128 23.49 16.00 10.06
C TYR A 128 22.55 16.81 10.97
N VAL A 129 21.41 17.26 10.43
CA VAL A 129 20.43 18.11 11.13
C VAL A 129 19.14 17.33 11.32
N HIS A 130 18.57 17.38 12.53
CA HIS A 130 17.20 16.92 12.77
C HIS A 130 16.23 17.90 12.11
N ARG A 131 15.54 17.45 11.06
CA ARG A 131 14.68 18.29 10.21
C ARG A 131 13.24 18.28 10.67
N SER A 132 12.82 17.22 11.36
CA SER A 132 11.53 17.15 12.02
C SER A 132 11.64 17.69 13.45
N SER A 133 10.57 18.30 13.95
CA SER A 133 10.39 18.55 15.39
C SER A 133 10.06 17.27 16.17
N HIS A 134 9.82 16.15 15.48
CA HIS A 134 9.56 14.82 16.03
C HIS A 134 10.58 13.78 15.50
N PRO A 135 11.91 14.02 15.66
CA PRO A 135 12.90 13.07 15.18
C PRO A 135 12.84 11.79 16.03
N ILE A 136 13.07 10.65 15.39
CA ILE A 136 13.16 9.36 16.08
C ILE A 136 14.54 8.72 15.83
N SER A 137 14.98 7.88 16.77
CA SER A 137 16.24 7.15 16.67
C SER A 137 16.12 5.76 17.30
N ASP A 138 16.92 4.80 16.83
CA ASP A 138 17.03 3.46 17.44
C ASP A 138 17.95 3.43 18.68
N GLY A 139 18.67 4.52 18.97
CA GLY A 139 19.55 4.67 20.13
C GLY A 139 19.65 6.13 20.60
N GLY A 140 20.00 6.36 21.86
CA GLY A 140 20.07 7.71 22.47
C GLY A 140 18.76 8.16 23.15
N GLY A 141 18.64 9.47 23.43
CA GLY A 141 17.61 10.06 24.32
C GLY A 141 16.14 9.97 23.89
N ILE A 142 15.85 9.65 22.62
CA ILE A 142 14.48 9.45 22.08
C ILE A 142 14.20 7.96 21.76
N GLY A 143 15.15 7.06 22.02
CA GLY A 143 15.20 5.67 21.55
C GLY A 143 13.87 4.93 21.40
N VAL A 144 13.47 4.65 20.15
CA VAL A 144 12.26 3.91 19.77
C VAL A 144 12.63 2.56 19.14
N SER A 145 12.72 1.51 19.96
CA SER A 145 13.15 0.18 19.51
C SER A 145 12.01 -0.70 18.98
N SER A 146 10.74 -0.35 19.26
CA SER A 146 9.56 -1.10 18.81
C SER A 146 8.64 -0.27 17.92
N ALA A 147 8.08 -0.93 16.90
CA ALA A 147 7.09 -0.33 16.01
C ALA A 147 5.81 0.07 16.77
N SER A 148 5.49 -0.65 17.85
CA SER A 148 4.31 -0.38 18.67
C SER A 148 4.41 0.89 19.50
N ARG A 149 5.60 1.15 20.04
CA ARG A 149 5.88 2.39 20.75
C ARG A 149 5.92 3.56 19.80
N TYR A 150 6.62 3.43 18.66
CA TYR A 150 6.61 4.43 17.60
C TYR A 150 5.18 4.83 17.23
N TYR A 151 4.34 3.85 16.90
CA TYR A 151 2.99 4.10 16.43
C TYR A 151 2.13 4.87 17.46
N ARG A 152 2.20 4.49 18.74
CA ARG A 152 1.36 5.10 19.78
C ARG A 152 1.86 6.44 20.32
N GLU A 153 3.18 6.64 20.39
CA GLU A 153 3.78 7.74 21.15
C GLU A 153 4.47 8.79 20.27
N PHE A 154 4.96 8.39 19.09
CA PHE A 154 5.87 9.23 18.29
C PHE A 154 5.42 9.44 16.84
N SER A 155 4.47 8.65 16.36
CA SER A 155 4.16 8.65 14.94
C SER A 155 3.39 9.90 14.52
N THR A 156 3.88 10.52 13.45
CA THR A 156 3.29 11.68 12.81
C THR A 156 2.70 11.28 11.46
N SER A 157 1.71 12.02 10.97
CA SER A 157 1.19 11.82 9.62
C SER A 157 2.14 12.46 8.60
N GLY A 158 2.27 11.87 7.41
CA GLY A 158 3.05 12.48 6.35
C GLY A 158 2.44 13.80 5.85
N TYR A 159 1.13 13.98 6.04
CA TYR A 159 0.44 15.24 5.76
C TYR A 159 1.00 16.35 6.67
N ASP A 160 1.03 16.11 7.98
CA ASP A 160 1.55 17.08 8.95
C ASP A 160 3.04 17.34 8.70
N GLU A 161 3.83 16.30 8.48
CA GLU A 161 5.25 16.49 8.17
C GLU A 161 5.45 17.33 6.90
N THR A 162 4.58 17.20 5.89
CA THR A 162 4.71 17.94 4.62
C THR A 162 4.16 19.36 4.69
N TRP A 163 3.02 19.56 5.35
CA TRP A 163 2.18 20.77 5.24
C TRP A 163 2.00 21.55 6.53
N ASN A 164 2.48 21.06 7.67
CA ASN A 164 2.42 21.78 8.92
C ASN A 164 3.82 22.30 9.31
N ALA A 165 3.95 23.62 9.37
CA ALA A 165 5.23 24.27 9.68
C ALA A 165 5.75 23.92 11.09
N SER A 166 4.87 23.60 12.04
CA SER A 166 5.28 23.17 13.40
C SER A 166 5.97 21.81 13.41
N TYR A 167 5.91 21.05 12.31
CA TYR A 167 6.57 19.75 12.18
C TYR A 167 7.99 19.87 11.63
N ALA A 168 8.40 21.05 11.15
CA ALA A 168 9.80 21.33 10.87
C ALA A 168 10.56 21.61 12.18
N GLY A 169 11.83 21.20 12.25
CA GLY A 169 12.72 21.60 13.34
C GLY A 169 12.91 23.12 13.36
N ALA A 170 13.05 23.70 14.56
CA ALA A 170 13.06 25.15 14.75
C ALA A 170 14.13 25.90 13.92
N ASP A 171 15.27 25.26 13.65
CA ASP A 171 16.41 25.83 12.90
C ASP A 171 16.43 25.42 11.43
N VAL A 172 15.37 24.77 10.94
CA VAL A 172 15.37 24.07 9.65
C VAL A 172 14.69 24.91 8.57
N LEU A 173 13.52 25.44 8.90
CA LEU A 173 12.71 26.34 8.08
C LEU A 173 12.15 27.47 8.95
N PRO A 174 11.87 28.66 8.39
CA PRO A 174 11.13 29.68 9.10
C PRO A 174 9.77 29.15 9.57
N ALA A 175 9.29 29.65 10.71
CA ALA A 175 8.12 29.12 11.42
C ALA A 175 6.80 29.15 10.62
N ASP A 176 6.72 29.93 9.54
CA ASP A 176 5.56 30.02 8.64
C ASP A 176 5.72 29.19 7.35
N LYS A 177 6.82 28.44 7.20
CA LYS A 177 7.15 27.69 5.99
C LYS A 177 7.00 26.19 6.19
N VAL A 178 6.58 25.53 5.12
CA VAL A 178 6.30 24.09 5.08
C VAL A 178 7.28 23.36 4.16
N ARG A 179 7.62 22.11 4.48
CA ARG A 179 8.58 21.32 3.70
C ARG A 179 8.10 21.06 2.26
N GLY A 180 6.79 20.93 2.05
CA GLY A 180 6.20 20.73 0.73
C GLY A 180 6.44 21.87 -0.28
N GLU A 181 6.82 23.05 0.17
CA GLU A 181 7.03 24.22 -0.69
C GLU A 181 8.52 24.60 -0.86
N SER A 182 9.38 24.02 -0.03
CA SER A 182 10.79 24.39 0.07
C SER A 182 11.68 23.62 -0.92
N ASP A 183 12.51 24.34 -1.69
CA ASP A 183 13.51 23.74 -2.58
C ASP A 183 14.58 22.95 -1.82
N ASN A 184 14.82 23.30 -0.56
CA ASN A 184 15.71 22.57 0.33
C ASN A 184 15.24 21.15 0.70
N PHE A 185 14.00 20.78 0.35
CA PHE A 185 13.39 19.49 0.63
C PHE A 185 12.84 18.83 -0.64
N PRO A 186 13.71 18.38 -1.58
CA PRO A 186 13.28 17.97 -2.91
C PRO A 186 12.25 16.84 -2.92
N ALA A 187 12.38 15.84 -2.04
CA ALA A 187 11.39 14.75 -1.95
C ALA A 187 10.03 15.22 -1.44
N PHE A 188 9.99 16.12 -0.44
CA PHE A 188 8.74 16.68 0.07
C PHE A 188 8.07 17.55 -1.00
N LYS A 189 8.85 18.41 -1.67
CA LYS A 189 8.37 19.25 -2.76
C LYS A 189 7.84 18.43 -3.92
N ALA A 190 8.56 17.39 -4.35
CA ALA A 190 8.10 16.46 -5.39
C ALA A 190 6.77 15.80 -5.01
N ALA A 191 6.59 15.42 -3.74
CA ALA A 191 5.35 14.82 -3.27
C ALA A 191 4.19 15.82 -3.27
N ALA A 192 4.45 17.07 -2.82
CA ALA A 192 3.49 18.15 -2.71
C ALA A 192 3.01 18.70 -4.07
N THR A 193 3.92 18.78 -5.03
CA THR A 193 3.62 19.24 -6.39
C THR A 193 3.15 18.13 -7.32
N PHE A 194 3.13 16.88 -6.86
CA PHE A 194 2.61 15.75 -7.63
C PHE A 194 1.17 16.00 -8.07
N ARG A 195 0.90 15.70 -9.33
CA ARG A 195 -0.45 15.67 -9.91
C ARG A 195 -0.57 14.38 -10.72
N PRO A 196 -1.62 13.57 -10.50
CA PRO A 196 -1.92 12.45 -11.39
C PRO A 196 -2.08 12.92 -12.84
N THR A 197 -1.80 12.04 -13.79
CA THR A 197 -1.99 12.32 -15.22
C THR A 197 -3.48 12.57 -15.55
N ALA A 198 -4.38 11.91 -14.82
CA ALA A 198 -5.82 12.16 -14.94
C ALA A 198 -6.19 13.54 -14.37
N VAL A 199 -7.06 14.26 -15.08
CA VAL A 199 -7.61 15.54 -14.61
C VAL A 199 -8.43 15.32 -13.35
N LEU A 200 -8.06 16.01 -12.27
CA LEU A 200 -8.77 15.96 -11.00
C LEU A 200 -10.01 16.86 -11.04
N THR A 201 -11.11 16.35 -10.50
CA THR A 201 -12.40 17.05 -10.41
C THR A 201 -13.02 16.81 -9.04
N GLY A 202 -14.21 17.38 -8.79
CA GLY A 202 -14.95 17.17 -7.56
C GLY A 202 -14.13 17.54 -6.32
N THR A 203 -14.24 16.73 -5.27
CA THR A 203 -13.60 17.02 -3.98
C THR A 203 -12.08 16.82 -4.00
N LEU A 204 -11.56 16.02 -4.92
CA LEU A 204 -10.13 15.74 -5.01
C LEU A 204 -9.32 16.88 -5.64
N ALA A 205 -9.96 17.73 -6.44
CA ALA A 205 -9.31 18.81 -7.19
C ALA A 205 -8.52 19.79 -6.30
N THR A 206 -8.94 19.98 -5.05
CA THR A 206 -8.33 20.92 -4.09
C THR A 206 -7.50 20.22 -3.01
N LYS A 207 -7.39 18.89 -3.03
CA LYS A 207 -6.65 18.14 -2.01
C LYS A 207 -5.14 18.30 -2.20
N LYS A 208 -4.43 18.35 -1.08
CA LYS A 208 -2.97 18.40 -1.05
C LYS A 208 -2.40 17.00 -0.97
N TRP A 209 -1.52 16.70 -1.91
CA TRP A 209 -0.69 15.49 -1.91
C TRP A 209 0.51 15.70 -0.99
N PHE A 210 1.05 14.63 -0.41
CA PHE A 210 2.14 14.73 0.56
C PHE A 210 3.07 13.53 0.53
N LEU A 211 4.24 13.69 1.16
CA LEU A 211 5.22 12.61 1.33
C LEU A 211 4.76 11.72 2.51
N PRO A 212 4.33 10.48 2.28
CA PRO A 212 3.82 9.61 3.35
C PRO A 212 4.87 9.37 4.43
N SER A 213 4.43 9.30 5.69
CA SER A 213 5.29 8.90 6.80
C SER A 213 5.41 7.38 6.88
N GLN A 214 6.31 6.90 7.73
CA GLN A 214 6.38 5.49 8.09
C GLN A 214 5.04 4.97 8.61
N ARG A 215 4.30 5.76 9.41
CA ARG A 215 2.93 5.41 9.86
C ARG A 215 1.96 5.25 8.68
N ASP A 216 2.01 6.13 7.68
CA ASP A 216 1.10 6.04 6.53
C ASP A 216 1.34 4.74 5.73
N TYR A 217 2.60 4.35 5.56
CA TYR A 217 2.94 3.05 4.99
C TYR A 217 2.49 1.88 5.86
N PHE A 218 2.42 2.06 7.19
CA PHE A 218 1.96 1.01 8.10
C PHE A 218 0.54 0.54 7.80
N HIS A 219 -0.34 1.48 7.46
CA HIS A 219 -1.68 1.17 7.03
C HIS A 219 -1.69 0.45 5.67
N ALA A 220 -0.89 0.93 4.71
CA ALA A 220 -0.86 0.39 3.36
C ALA A 220 -0.45 -1.09 3.31
N TYR A 221 0.61 -1.49 4.01
CA TYR A 221 1.08 -2.88 3.94
C TYR A 221 0.22 -3.86 4.75
N ASP A 222 -0.45 -3.41 5.82
CA ASP A 222 -1.37 -4.27 6.60
C ASP A 222 -2.64 -4.53 5.77
N LEU A 223 -3.23 -3.46 5.22
CA LEU A 223 -4.47 -3.55 4.45
C LEU A 223 -4.31 -4.30 3.12
N LEU A 224 -3.25 -4.01 2.36
CA LEU A 224 -3.08 -4.53 1.00
C LEU A 224 -2.14 -5.74 0.91
N GLY A 225 -1.12 -5.77 1.76
CA GLY A 225 -0.06 -6.79 1.76
C GLY A 225 -0.23 -7.88 2.81
N PHE A 226 -1.20 -7.75 3.73
CA PHE A 226 -1.43 -8.69 4.84
C PHE A 226 -0.14 -9.05 5.59
N ALA A 227 0.69 -8.02 5.84
CA ALA A 227 1.80 -8.16 6.78
C ALA A 227 1.22 -8.41 8.18
N ASP A 228 1.86 -9.21 9.03
CA ASP A 228 1.39 -9.46 10.40
C ASP A 228 1.46 -8.18 11.24
N ARG A 229 0.40 -7.34 11.21
CA ARG A 229 0.15 -6.18 12.08
C ARG A 229 1.43 -5.60 12.68
N VAL A 230 2.32 -5.12 11.80
CA VAL A 230 3.74 -4.85 12.11
C VAL A 230 3.91 -3.93 13.32
N TYR A 231 3.02 -2.96 13.47
CA TYR A 231 3.00 -2.04 14.60
C TYR A 231 2.59 -2.70 15.93
N ILE A 232 2.03 -3.91 15.97
CA ILE A 232 1.66 -4.59 17.23
C ILE A 232 2.81 -5.46 17.75
N ILE A 233 3.58 -6.07 16.86
CA ILE A 233 4.51 -7.16 17.22
C ILE A 233 5.97 -6.91 16.81
N GLY A 234 6.26 -5.77 16.19
CA GLY A 234 7.50 -5.56 15.44
C GLY A 234 8.55 -4.62 16.06
N ARG A 235 9.78 -4.74 15.56
CA ARG A 235 10.85 -3.73 15.67
C ARG A 235 10.75 -2.68 14.57
N LEU A 236 11.00 -1.41 14.89
CA LEU A 236 10.77 -0.30 13.96
C LEU A 236 11.48 -0.45 12.60
N ASN A 237 12.73 -0.93 12.61
CA ASN A 237 13.59 -1.06 11.43
C ASN A 237 13.70 -2.48 10.84
N ASN A 238 12.98 -3.45 11.37
CA ASN A 238 13.05 -4.81 10.83
C ASN A 238 12.29 -4.93 9.51
N ARG A 239 12.72 -5.90 8.70
CA ARG A 239 11.97 -6.35 7.53
C ARG A 239 10.93 -7.39 7.95
N TYR A 240 9.75 -7.32 7.37
CA TYR A 240 8.60 -8.19 7.64
C TYR A 240 8.22 -8.98 6.42
N LEU A 241 7.83 -10.24 6.60
CA LEU A 241 7.23 -11.02 5.54
C LEU A 241 5.82 -10.50 5.24
N TRP A 242 5.48 -10.42 3.96
CA TRP A 242 4.21 -9.92 3.46
C TRP A 242 3.88 -10.50 2.07
N TYR A 243 2.71 -10.19 1.54
CA TYR A 243 2.29 -10.53 0.18
C TYR A 243 2.57 -9.36 -0.78
N GLY A 244 3.84 -9.12 -1.11
CA GLY A 244 4.24 -8.01 -1.97
C GLY A 244 3.60 -8.04 -3.36
N TYR A 245 3.39 -9.22 -3.97
CA TYR A 245 2.68 -9.33 -5.25
C TYR A 245 1.19 -9.02 -5.14
N LEU A 246 0.58 -9.28 -3.97
CA LEU A 246 -0.81 -8.91 -3.75
C LEU A 246 -0.93 -7.40 -3.55
N PHE A 247 -0.01 -6.82 -2.79
CA PHE A 247 0.12 -5.37 -2.61
C PHE A 247 0.26 -4.63 -3.94
N GLU A 248 1.23 -5.02 -4.79
CA GLU A 248 1.42 -4.32 -6.07
C GLU A 248 0.25 -4.53 -7.04
N SER A 249 -0.46 -5.66 -6.96
CA SER A 249 -1.63 -5.92 -7.81
C SER A 249 -2.74 -4.90 -7.61
N ALA A 250 -2.85 -4.30 -6.42
CA ALA A 250 -3.81 -3.22 -6.17
C ALA A 250 -3.57 -2.02 -7.09
N PHE A 251 -2.30 -1.70 -7.37
CA PHE A 251 -1.89 -0.57 -8.21
C PHE A 251 -1.87 -0.97 -9.69
N THR A 252 -1.26 -2.10 -10.04
CA THR A 252 -1.06 -2.50 -11.44
C THR A 252 -2.36 -2.94 -12.13
N ALA A 253 -3.36 -3.41 -11.38
CA ALA A 253 -4.67 -3.77 -11.93
C ALA A 253 -5.42 -2.59 -12.58
N VAL A 254 -5.03 -1.35 -12.26
CA VAL A 254 -5.60 -0.12 -12.81
C VAL A 254 -4.60 0.67 -13.66
N GLY A 255 -3.54 0.02 -14.14
CA GLY A 255 -2.50 0.65 -14.95
C GLY A 255 -1.47 1.47 -14.15
N GLY A 256 -1.48 1.37 -12.83
CA GLY A 256 -0.50 2.02 -11.96
C GLY A 256 0.90 1.42 -12.02
N VAL A 257 1.88 2.18 -11.54
CA VAL A 257 3.29 1.76 -11.45
C VAL A 257 3.50 0.92 -10.19
N SER A 258 4.13 -0.24 -10.34
CA SER A 258 4.42 -1.14 -9.22
C SER A 258 5.33 -0.50 -8.16
N PHE A 259 5.04 -0.76 -6.89
CA PHE A 259 5.96 -0.50 -5.79
C PHE A 259 7.10 -1.52 -5.71
N VAL A 260 6.83 -2.75 -6.15
CA VAL A 260 7.75 -3.87 -6.02
C VAL A 260 8.70 -3.85 -7.20
N GLY A 261 9.97 -3.58 -6.93
CA GLY A 261 11.02 -3.47 -7.95
C GLY A 261 12.22 -4.34 -7.66
N ASN A 262 13.19 -4.29 -8.58
CA ASN A 262 14.55 -4.79 -8.30
C ASN A 262 15.22 -3.92 -7.20
N THR A 263 16.46 -4.25 -6.84
CA THR A 263 17.20 -3.55 -5.77
C THR A 263 17.37 -2.05 -5.99
N GLU A 264 17.27 -1.53 -7.21
CA GLU A 264 17.43 -0.10 -7.49
C GLU A 264 16.11 0.67 -7.54
N GLU A 265 15.00 -0.04 -7.73
CA GLU A 265 13.68 0.53 -8.04
C GLU A 265 12.63 0.37 -6.92
N ARG A 266 12.98 -0.30 -5.83
CA ARG A 266 12.03 -0.64 -4.75
C ARG A 266 12.00 0.32 -3.56
N PHE A 267 12.74 1.42 -3.64
CA PHE A 267 12.94 2.35 -2.53
C PHE A 267 12.16 3.65 -2.76
N TYR A 268 11.34 3.99 -1.77
CA TYR A 268 10.57 5.22 -1.74
C TYR A 268 10.89 5.99 -0.47
N TRP A 269 11.00 7.32 -0.55
CA TRP A 269 11.13 8.12 0.66
C TRP A 269 9.89 8.02 1.54
N THR A 270 10.11 8.07 2.85
CA THR A 270 9.07 8.48 3.79
C THR A 270 9.44 9.85 4.37
N SER A 271 8.46 10.57 4.91
CA SER A 271 8.67 11.85 5.61
C SER A 271 9.20 11.70 7.04
N THR A 272 9.19 10.49 7.60
CA THR A 272 9.66 10.24 8.97
C THR A 272 11.18 10.45 9.06
N ASP A 273 11.59 11.37 9.92
CA ASP A 273 12.99 11.69 10.17
C ASP A 273 13.62 10.73 11.19
N HIS A 274 14.04 9.56 10.70
CA HIS A 274 14.67 8.51 11.50
C HIS A 274 16.19 8.52 11.29
N ASN A 275 16.97 9.00 12.26
CA ASN A 275 18.43 9.15 12.10
C ASN A 275 18.86 9.89 10.81
N GLY A 276 18.11 10.90 10.36
CA GLY A 276 18.42 11.62 9.11
C GLY A 276 17.69 11.09 7.87
N GLY A 277 16.72 10.18 8.02
CA GLY A 277 15.75 9.82 6.99
C GLY A 277 15.29 8.38 7.07
N SER A 278 14.15 8.05 6.47
CA SER A 278 13.70 6.66 6.34
C SER A 278 13.12 6.42 4.97
N ARG A 279 13.22 5.18 4.49
CA ARG A 279 12.68 4.78 3.19
C ARG A 279 11.75 3.60 3.33
N PHE A 280 10.67 3.58 2.59
CA PHE A 280 9.89 2.38 2.34
C PHE A 280 10.64 1.47 1.34
N GLU A 281 10.88 0.21 1.74
CA GLU A 281 11.50 -0.82 0.91
C GLU A 281 10.47 -1.93 0.64
N ALA A 282 9.99 -2.02 -0.60
CA ALA A 282 9.01 -3.02 -1.03
C ALA A 282 9.63 -4.09 -1.94
N SER A 283 9.96 -5.24 -1.37
CA SER A 283 10.33 -6.43 -2.15
C SER A 283 9.15 -7.41 -2.23
N PRO A 284 9.15 -8.40 -3.14
CA PRO A 284 8.06 -9.36 -3.18
C PRO A 284 7.84 -10.06 -1.83
N GLY A 285 8.92 -10.52 -1.20
CA GLY A 285 8.84 -11.31 0.03
C GLY A 285 9.01 -10.54 1.32
N TYR A 286 9.39 -9.26 1.28
CA TYR A 286 9.53 -8.47 2.50
C TYR A 286 9.25 -6.99 2.30
N VAL A 287 8.82 -6.36 3.39
CA VAL A 287 8.60 -4.92 3.51
C VAL A 287 9.30 -4.37 4.73
N GLY A 288 9.74 -3.13 4.69
CA GLY A 288 10.27 -2.44 5.87
C GLY A 288 10.49 -0.98 5.60
N THR A 289 10.84 -0.26 6.66
CA THR A 289 11.11 1.18 6.61
C THR A 289 12.45 1.53 7.28
N PRO A 290 13.59 1.02 6.76
CA PRO A 290 14.88 1.22 7.40
C PRO A 290 15.31 2.69 7.43
N THR A 291 16.08 3.04 8.46
CA THR A 291 16.83 4.31 8.56
C THR A 291 17.73 4.51 7.36
N ASN A 292 17.95 5.77 6.99
CA ASN A 292 18.82 6.11 5.89
C ASN A 292 19.36 7.53 5.97
N TYR A 293 20.35 7.81 5.13
CA TYR A 293 20.95 9.13 5.01
C TYR A 293 20.22 9.99 3.97
N SER A 294 20.03 11.28 4.28
CA SER A 294 19.28 12.23 3.44
C SER A 294 19.90 12.52 2.08
N TRP A 295 21.21 12.38 1.94
CA TRP A 295 21.93 12.61 0.68
C TRP A 295 21.67 11.53 -0.38
N LEU A 296 21.12 10.38 0.00
CA LEU A 296 20.74 9.34 -0.95
C LEU A 296 19.55 9.80 -1.80
N LYS A 297 19.30 9.09 -2.90
CA LYS A 297 18.20 9.42 -3.81
C LYS A 297 17.25 8.24 -3.95
N TYR A 298 15.98 8.48 -3.63
CA TYR A 298 14.89 7.50 -3.77
C TYR A 298 13.68 8.11 -4.46
N LYS A 299 12.81 7.22 -4.93
CA LYS A 299 11.56 7.62 -5.58
C LYS A 299 10.59 8.19 -4.55
N VAL A 300 9.55 8.85 -5.04
CA VAL A 300 8.49 9.41 -4.20
C VAL A 300 7.15 8.89 -4.71
N ARG A 301 6.36 8.32 -3.80
CA ARG A 301 4.96 8.02 -4.05
C ARG A 301 4.10 8.89 -3.16
N SER A 302 3.40 9.85 -3.76
CA SER A 302 2.57 10.77 -2.99
C SER A 302 1.32 10.08 -2.45
N PHE A 303 0.93 10.48 -1.24
CA PHE A 303 -0.33 10.09 -0.64
C PHE A 303 -1.26 11.31 -0.56
N VAL A 304 -2.55 11.07 -0.36
CA VAL A 304 -3.58 12.10 -0.22
C VAL A 304 -4.61 11.69 0.81
N GLN A 305 -5.09 12.67 1.59
CA GLN A 305 -6.27 12.54 2.42
C GLN A 305 -7.50 12.96 1.60
N TYR A 306 -8.46 12.06 1.43
CA TYR A 306 -9.72 12.29 0.73
C TYR A 306 -10.88 12.55 1.72
N ASP A 307 -12.09 12.80 1.21
CA ASP A 307 -13.28 13.09 2.03
C ASP A 307 -14.02 11.85 2.56
#